data_AF-A0A255ZN72-F1
#
_entry.id   AF-A0A255ZN72-F1
#
_cell.length_a   1.000
_cell.length_b   1.000
_cell.length_c   1.000
_cell.angle_alpha   90.00
_cell.angle_beta   90.00
_cell.angle_gamma   90.00
#
_symmetry.space_group_name_H-M   'P 1'
#
loop_
_entity.id
_entity.type
_entity.pdbx_description
1 polymer ?
#
loop_
_entity_poly.entity_id
_entity_poly.type
_entity_poly.pdbx_seq_one_letter_code
_entity_poly.pdbx_strand_id
1 'polypeptide(L)'
;MHIPRRRTWRVVAMLALAMPWPWAHAAPPETVRLGIGEYPPFKVEAEPGGGPLTEIVVEAFKAAGVRSSVEWVPNNRAIAGVMSGRYDGSFGWARSAEREESLLFSSRPIHSYRMVFVQRAGESRDWASLSDLGQWRVGVTRGNFYSQPFADLQA
;
A
#
# COMPACT_ATOMS: atom_id res chain seq x y z
N MET A 1 -36.25 32.96 77.11
CA MET A 1 -36.43 31.54 77.49
C MET A 1 -35.59 30.70 76.53
N HIS A 2 -34.48 30.16 77.02
CA HIS A 2 -33.56 29.27 76.30
C HIS A 2 -34.22 27.93 75.99
N ILE A 3 -33.91 27.33 74.82
CA ILE A 3 -33.39 25.95 74.69
C ILE A 3 -32.67 25.84 73.32
N PRO A 4 -31.41 25.38 73.28
CA PRO A 4 -30.65 25.09 72.05
C PRO A 4 -30.69 23.59 71.69
N ARG A 5 -30.34 23.21 70.45
CA ARG A 5 -29.71 21.90 70.09
C ARG A 5 -29.49 21.83 68.56
N ARG A 6 -28.23 22.00 68.09
CA ARG A 6 -27.17 20.99 67.84
C ARG A 6 -27.42 20.06 66.65
N ARG A 7 -26.40 20.01 65.77
CA ARG A 7 -25.91 18.85 64.97
C ARG A 7 -26.82 18.43 63.80
N THR A 8 -26.36 18.19 62.57
CA THR A 8 -25.11 17.59 62.09
C THR A 8 -24.92 17.90 60.59
N TRP A 9 -23.72 18.30 60.18
CA TRP A 9 -23.25 18.04 58.81
C TRP A 9 -22.89 16.56 58.71
N ARG A 10 -23.64 15.76 57.94
CA ARG A 10 -23.19 14.43 57.47
C ARG A 10 -23.88 14.04 56.16
N VAL A 11 -23.06 13.99 55.12
CA VAL A 11 -23.04 12.98 54.04
C VAL A 11 -24.26 12.91 53.11
N VAL A 12 -24.16 13.58 51.96
CA VAL A 12 -24.77 13.08 50.70
C VAL A 12 -23.69 13.14 49.62
N ALA A 13 -22.75 12.21 49.70
CA ALA A 13 -21.78 11.95 48.63
C ALA A 13 -21.68 10.44 48.48
N MET A 14 -22.65 9.79 47.84
CA MET A 14 -22.52 8.37 47.45
C MET A 14 -23.60 7.79 46.53
N LEU A 15 -24.13 8.54 45.53
CA LEU A 15 -25.03 7.96 44.52
C LEU A 15 -24.78 8.51 43.10
N ALA A 16 -23.52 8.52 42.66
CA ALA A 16 -23.15 8.82 41.27
C ALA A 16 -22.21 7.76 40.65
N LEU A 17 -22.16 6.55 41.21
CA LEU A 17 -21.29 5.47 40.73
C LEU A 17 -22.09 4.22 40.34
N ALA A 18 -23.12 4.41 39.50
CA ALA A 18 -23.80 3.30 38.83
C ALA A 18 -24.30 3.73 37.44
N MET A 19 -23.59 4.63 36.76
CA MET A 19 -23.77 4.76 35.33
C MET A 19 -22.95 3.63 34.72
N PRO A 20 -23.56 2.58 34.13
CA PRO A 20 -22.81 1.57 33.41
C PRO A 20 -22.01 2.32 32.35
N TRP A 21 -20.68 2.33 32.52
CA TRP A 21 -19.78 2.84 31.50
C TRP A 21 -20.20 2.16 30.21
N PRO A 22 -20.63 2.88 29.16
CA PRO A 22 -21.00 2.23 27.93
C PRO A 22 -19.82 1.37 27.56
N TRP A 23 -20.02 0.05 27.58
CA TRP A 23 -19.03 -0.88 27.08
C TRP A 23 -18.69 -0.36 25.70
N ALA A 24 -17.46 0.15 25.57
CA ALA A 24 -16.97 0.61 24.30
C ALA A 24 -17.09 -0.61 23.39
N HIS A 25 -18.12 -0.61 22.55
CA HIS A 25 -18.24 -1.60 21.52
C HIS A 25 -17.04 -1.32 20.63
N ALA A 26 -16.01 -2.15 20.74
CA ALA A 26 -14.89 -2.08 19.84
C ALA A 26 -15.49 -2.12 18.44
N ALA A 27 -15.31 -1.04 17.67
CA ALA A 27 -15.72 -1.03 16.28
C ALA A 27 -15.12 -2.28 15.62
N PRO A 28 -15.88 -2.97 14.75
CA PRO A 28 -15.34 -4.12 14.04
C PRO A 28 -13.98 -3.73 13.44
N PRO A 29 -12.92 -4.54 13.60
CA PRO A 29 -11.58 -4.12 13.24
C PRO A 29 -11.57 -3.66 11.79
N GLU A 30 -11.14 -2.44 11.52
CA GLU A 30 -11.13 -1.91 10.16
C GLU A 30 -10.25 -2.82 9.29
N THR A 31 -10.79 -3.30 8.17
CA THR A 31 -10.05 -4.14 7.23
C THR A 31 -9.49 -3.24 6.15
N VAL A 32 -8.17 -3.21 6.00
CA VAL A 32 -7.49 -2.49 4.93
C VAL A 32 -7.77 -3.16 3.59
N ARG A 33 -8.44 -2.46 2.69
CA ARG A 33 -8.78 -2.95 1.35
C ARG A 33 -7.68 -2.57 0.37
N LEU A 34 -7.03 -3.57 -0.21
CA LEU A 34 -5.95 -3.42 -1.17
C LEU A 34 -6.44 -3.75 -2.57
N GLY A 35 -6.47 -2.77 -3.47
CA GLY A 35 -6.78 -2.99 -4.88
C GLY A 35 -5.50 -3.20 -5.68
N ILE A 36 -5.35 -4.33 -6.38
CA ILE A 36 -4.13 -4.64 -7.15
C ILE A 36 -4.45 -5.23 -8.52
N GLY A 37 -3.53 -5.04 -9.47
CA GLY A 37 -3.52 -5.81 -10.72
C GLY A 37 -2.43 -6.86 -10.77
N GLU A 38 -2.60 -7.83 -11.67
CA GLU A 38 -1.63 -8.87 -11.95
C GLU A 38 -0.30 -8.29 -12.46
N TYR A 39 0.79 -8.91 -12.00
CA TYR A 39 2.15 -8.65 -12.45
C TYR A 39 3.01 -9.88 -12.21
N PRO A 40 2.89 -10.93 -13.05
CA PRO A 40 3.69 -12.14 -12.90
C PRO A 40 5.20 -11.86 -13.02
N PRO A 41 6.05 -12.62 -12.30
CA PRO A 41 5.70 -13.69 -11.37
C PRO A 41 5.36 -13.19 -9.95
N PHE A 42 5.25 -11.88 -9.71
CA PHE A 42 5.19 -11.29 -8.38
C PHE A 42 3.78 -11.23 -7.79
N LYS A 43 2.79 -10.92 -8.63
CA LYS A 43 1.37 -10.84 -8.29
C LYS A 43 0.59 -11.66 -9.32
N VAL A 44 0.03 -12.78 -8.90
CA VAL A 44 -0.68 -13.73 -9.79
C VAL A 44 -1.94 -14.18 -9.09
N GLU A 45 -3.11 -13.78 -9.59
CA GLU A 45 -4.40 -14.01 -8.91
C GLU A 45 -4.70 -15.51 -8.76
N ALA A 46 -4.30 -16.30 -9.74
CA ALA A 46 -4.54 -17.74 -9.77
C ALA A 46 -3.65 -18.56 -8.82
N GLU A 47 -2.57 -17.99 -8.29
CA GLU A 47 -1.64 -18.71 -7.41
C GLU A 47 -2.14 -18.70 -5.95
N PRO A 48 -1.94 -19.79 -5.19
CA PRO A 48 -2.11 -19.77 -3.74
C PRO A 48 -1.28 -18.62 -3.13
N GLY A 49 -1.91 -17.78 -2.31
CA GLY A 49 -1.24 -16.61 -1.73
C GLY A 49 -1.10 -15.40 -2.68
N GLY A 50 -1.46 -15.54 -3.96
CA GLY A 50 -1.47 -14.43 -4.92
C GLY A 50 -0.09 -14.05 -5.46
N GLY A 51 0.91 -14.92 -5.31
CA GLY A 51 2.31 -14.69 -5.67
C GLY A 51 3.14 -14.01 -4.56
N PRO A 52 4.48 -14.03 -4.69
CA PRO A 52 5.40 -13.71 -3.60
C PRO A 52 5.27 -12.27 -3.09
N LEU A 53 4.96 -11.29 -3.95
CA LEU A 53 4.79 -9.91 -3.50
C LEU A 53 3.49 -9.74 -2.71
N THR A 54 2.42 -10.43 -3.12
CA THR A 54 1.14 -10.42 -2.41
C THR A 54 1.29 -11.05 -1.03
N GLU A 55 1.94 -12.21 -0.95
CA GLU A 55 2.22 -12.89 0.33
C GLU A 55 3.01 -12.01 1.29
N ILE A 56 4.10 -11.36 0.83
CA ILE A 56 4.92 -10.46 1.66
C ILE A 56 4.06 -9.34 2.25
N VAL A 57 3.19 -8.72 1.45
CA VAL A 57 2.36 -7.61 1.91
C VAL A 57 1.28 -8.09 2.89
N VAL A 58 0.60 -9.18 2.58
CA VAL A 58 -0.45 -9.74 3.45
C VAL A 58 0.13 -10.20 4.79
N GLU A 59 1.27 -10.89 4.79
CA GLU A 59 1.93 -11.31 6.03
C GLU A 59 2.49 -10.12 6.82
N ALA A 60 2.89 -9.01 6.16
CA ALA A 60 3.27 -7.78 6.86
C ALA A 60 2.10 -7.13 7.60
N PHE A 61 0.91 -7.06 6.98
CA PHE A 61 -0.30 -6.57 7.66
C PHE A 61 -0.68 -7.47 8.85
N LYS A 62 -0.64 -8.79 8.64
CA LYS A 62 -0.91 -9.78 9.68
C LYS A 62 0.07 -9.69 10.85
N ALA A 63 1.37 -9.51 10.58
CA ALA A 63 2.39 -9.32 11.60
C ALA A 63 2.17 -8.03 12.41
N ALA A 64 1.55 -7.01 11.81
CA ALA A 64 1.15 -5.77 12.48
C ALA A 64 -0.20 -5.88 13.22
N GLY A 65 -0.87 -7.05 13.20
CA GLY A 65 -2.19 -7.24 13.79
C GLY A 65 -3.32 -6.53 13.02
N VAL A 66 -3.08 -6.14 11.77
CA VAL A 66 -4.05 -5.44 10.92
C VAL A 66 -4.68 -6.44 9.95
N ARG A 67 -6.00 -6.41 9.82
CA ARG A 67 -6.71 -7.22 8.81
C ARG A 67 -6.61 -6.55 7.46
N SER A 68 -6.31 -7.32 6.42
CA SER A 68 -6.27 -6.83 5.04
C SER A 68 -7.04 -7.75 4.09
N SER A 69 -7.63 -7.19 3.05
CA SER A 69 -8.25 -7.92 1.94
C SER A 69 -7.69 -7.47 0.61
N VAL A 70 -7.54 -8.38 -0.35
CA VAL A 70 -7.02 -8.09 -1.69
C VAL A 70 -8.14 -8.21 -2.71
N GLU A 71 -8.32 -7.17 -3.53
CA GLU A 71 -9.24 -7.15 -4.68
C GLU A 71 -8.44 -7.03 -5.98
N TRP A 72 -8.62 -8.00 -6.87
CA TRP A 72 -7.92 -8.05 -8.16
C TRP A 72 -8.69 -7.27 -9.22
N VAL A 73 -8.01 -6.31 -9.84
CA VAL A 73 -8.56 -5.43 -10.88
C VAL A 73 -7.49 -5.10 -11.92
N PRO A 74 -7.88 -4.70 -13.16
CA PRO A 74 -6.95 -4.12 -14.12
C PRO A 74 -6.06 -3.03 -13.50
N ASN A 75 -4.78 -3.02 -13.84
CA ASN A 75 -3.77 -2.21 -13.16
C ASN A 75 -4.12 -0.71 -13.06
N ASN A 76 -4.70 -0.13 -14.12
CA ASN A 76 -5.16 1.26 -14.12
C ASN A 76 -6.29 1.50 -13.12
N ARG A 77 -7.19 0.53 -12.90
CA ARG A 77 -8.25 0.60 -11.89
C ARG A 77 -7.73 0.46 -10.47
N ALA A 78 -6.66 -0.29 -10.26
CA ALA A 78 -6.05 -0.45 -8.94
C ALA A 78 -5.56 0.91 -8.41
N ILE A 79 -4.71 1.61 -9.17
CA ILE A 79 -4.18 2.91 -8.75
C ILE A 79 -5.26 4.00 -8.69
N ALA A 80 -6.14 4.08 -9.70
CA ALA A 80 -7.25 5.03 -9.69
C ALA A 80 -8.22 4.80 -8.52
N GLY A 81 -8.39 3.54 -8.10
CA GLY A 81 -9.20 3.19 -6.93
C GLY A 81 -8.60 3.70 -5.61
N VAL A 82 -7.27 3.71 -5.47
CA VAL A 82 -6.63 4.35 -4.29
C VAL A 82 -6.82 5.86 -4.33
N MET A 83 -6.57 6.50 -5.47
CA MET A 83 -6.71 7.96 -5.63
C MET A 83 -8.13 8.47 -5.32
N SER A 84 -9.15 7.64 -5.57
CA SER A 84 -10.56 7.97 -5.32
C SER A 84 -11.08 7.50 -3.96
N GLY A 85 -10.25 6.87 -3.11
CA GLY A 85 -10.65 6.33 -1.82
C GLY A 85 -11.50 5.04 -1.88
N ARG A 86 -11.61 4.41 -3.07
CA ARG A 86 -12.26 3.11 -3.22
C ARG A 86 -11.46 2.00 -2.51
N TYR A 87 -10.14 2.09 -2.57
CA TYR A 87 -9.22 1.21 -1.86
C TYR A 87 -8.37 2.03 -0.90
N ASP A 88 -8.00 1.41 0.23
CA ASP A 88 -7.19 2.06 1.26
C ASP A 88 -5.70 1.99 0.90
N GLY A 89 -5.32 1.08 -0.01
CA GLY A 89 -3.97 1.00 -0.55
C GLY A 89 -3.83 0.14 -1.80
N SER A 90 -2.63 0.16 -2.36
CA SER A 90 -2.19 -0.71 -3.46
C SER A 90 -0.67 -0.90 -3.37
N PHE A 91 -0.14 -1.94 -4.01
CA PHE A 91 1.30 -2.26 -3.95
C PHE A 91 1.86 -2.77 -5.27
N GLY A 92 3.20 -2.69 -5.37
CA GLY A 92 3.95 -3.02 -6.58
C GLY A 92 4.05 -1.86 -7.58
N TRP A 93 4.04 -0.62 -7.08
CA TRP A 93 4.15 0.58 -7.89
C TRP A 93 5.55 1.19 -7.81
N ALA A 94 6.09 1.58 -8.96
CA ALA A 94 7.25 2.45 -9.01
C ALA A 94 6.91 3.79 -8.33
N ARG A 95 7.78 4.25 -7.44
CA ARG A 95 7.69 5.58 -6.86
C ARG A 95 8.08 6.63 -7.91
N SER A 96 7.28 7.68 -8.04
CA SER A 96 7.55 8.84 -8.92
C SER A 96 7.04 10.12 -8.28
N ALA A 97 7.65 11.25 -8.63
CA ALA A 97 7.25 12.56 -8.12
C ALA A 97 5.75 12.84 -8.36
N GLU A 98 5.26 12.57 -9.58
CA GLU A 98 3.84 12.70 -9.95
C GLU A 98 2.91 11.89 -9.03
N ARG A 99 3.28 10.66 -8.67
CA ARG A 99 2.44 9.83 -7.79
C ARG A 99 2.49 10.30 -6.35
N GLU A 100 3.61 10.85 -5.89
CA GLU A 100 3.75 11.39 -4.53
C GLU A 100 2.90 12.63 -4.29
N GLU A 101 2.47 13.33 -5.35
CA GLU A 101 1.53 14.45 -5.22
C GLU A 101 0.17 14.00 -4.67
N SER A 102 -0.21 12.74 -4.89
CA SER A 102 -1.54 12.21 -4.54
C SER A 102 -1.52 10.95 -3.66
N LEU A 103 -0.36 10.30 -3.48
CA LEU A 103 -0.22 9.04 -2.75
C LEU A 103 0.92 9.07 -1.74
N LEU A 104 0.71 8.36 -0.64
CA LEU A 104 1.76 8.00 0.30
C LEU A 104 2.44 6.69 -0.12
N PHE A 105 3.76 6.67 -0.03
CA PHE A 105 4.58 5.46 -0.25
C PHE A 105 5.22 5.01 1.06
N SER A 106 5.45 3.71 1.20
CA SER A 106 6.21 3.17 2.33
C SER A 106 7.61 3.77 2.38
N SER A 107 8.11 4.07 3.59
CA SER A 107 9.44 4.67 3.78
C SER A 107 10.57 3.78 3.27
N ARG A 108 10.37 2.45 3.32
CA ARG A 108 11.25 1.45 2.71
C ARG A 108 10.54 0.78 1.54
N PRO A 109 11.24 0.54 0.41
CA PRO A 109 10.67 -0.21 -0.71
C PRO A 109 10.43 -1.67 -0.30
N ILE A 110 9.35 -2.26 -0.79
CA ILE A 110 9.05 -3.69 -0.58
C ILE A 110 9.98 -4.55 -1.45
N HIS A 111 10.29 -4.08 -2.65
CA HIS A 111 11.27 -4.67 -3.56
C HIS A 111 11.87 -3.59 -4.46
N SER A 112 13.06 -3.85 -4.98
CA SER A 112 13.74 -2.98 -5.96
C SER A 112 14.08 -3.81 -7.19
N TYR A 113 13.86 -3.24 -8.37
CA TYR A 113 14.26 -3.85 -9.64
C TYR A 113 15.19 -2.91 -10.40
N ARG A 114 16.06 -3.52 -11.21
CA ARG A 114 16.87 -2.83 -12.20
C ARG A 114 16.33 -3.17 -13.58
N MET A 115 16.05 -2.16 -14.38
CA MET A 115 15.75 -2.38 -15.79
C MET A 115 17.02 -2.86 -16.50
N VAL A 116 16.87 -3.92 -17.29
CA VAL A 116 17.96 -4.52 -18.06
C VAL A 116 17.54 -4.66 -19.51
N PHE A 117 18.51 -4.65 -20.41
CA PHE A 117 18.31 -5.09 -21.79
C PHE A 117 18.53 -6.59 -21.86
N VAL A 118 17.65 -7.26 -22.60
CA VAL A 118 17.75 -8.69 -22.88
C VAL A 118 18.03 -8.87 -24.36
N GLN A 119 18.89 -9.84 -24.69
CA GLN A 119 19.25 -10.19 -26.06
C GLN A 119 19.11 -11.69 -26.28
N ARG A 120 19.17 -12.13 -27.53
CA ARG A 120 19.12 -13.56 -27.86
C ARG A 120 20.31 -14.30 -27.26
N ALA A 121 20.07 -15.49 -26.72
CA ALA A 121 21.14 -16.36 -26.26
C ALA A 121 22.16 -16.63 -27.38
N GLY A 122 23.45 -16.53 -27.06
CA GLY A 122 24.56 -16.68 -28.00
C GLY A 122 24.93 -15.40 -28.77
N GLU A 123 24.14 -14.33 -28.68
CA GLU A 123 24.54 -13.01 -29.15
C GLU A 123 25.25 -12.24 -28.02
N SER A 124 26.23 -11.41 -28.37
CA SER A 124 26.78 -10.36 -27.51
C SER A 124 26.61 -9.02 -28.22
N ARG A 125 25.92 -8.08 -27.58
CA ARG A 125 25.91 -6.67 -27.99
C ARG A 125 26.73 -5.90 -26.97
N ASP A 126 27.89 -5.43 -27.39
CA ASP A 126 28.73 -4.60 -26.53
C ASP A 126 28.15 -3.18 -26.50
N TRP A 127 27.84 -2.69 -25.30
CA TRP A 127 27.40 -1.34 -25.05
C TRP A 127 27.86 -0.91 -23.66
N ALA A 128 28.25 0.35 -23.52
CA ALA A 128 28.64 0.95 -22.23
C ALA A 128 27.71 2.10 -21.84
N SER A 129 27.02 2.68 -22.81
CA SER A 129 26.13 3.82 -22.67
C SER A 129 24.83 3.60 -23.43
N LEU A 130 23.78 4.34 -23.06
CA LEU A 130 22.50 4.26 -23.76
C LEU A 130 22.64 4.67 -25.25
N SER A 131 23.52 5.62 -25.58
CA SER A 131 23.78 6.02 -26.97
C SER A 131 24.31 4.89 -27.86
N ASP A 132 25.06 3.94 -27.30
CA ASP A 132 25.56 2.78 -28.06
C ASP A 132 24.42 1.87 -28.54
N LEU A 133 23.21 1.99 -27.95
CA LEU A 133 22.04 1.23 -28.35
C LEU A 133 21.41 1.74 -29.65
N GLY A 134 21.74 2.96 -30.10
CA GLY A 134 21.16 3.57 -31.31
C GLY A 134 21.46 2.81 -32.61
N GLN A 135 22.49 1.97 -32.60
CA GLN A 135 22.82 1.08 -33.74
C GLN A 135 21.97 -0.19 -33.79
N TRP A 136 21.14 -0.45 -32.76
CA TRP A 136 20.34 -1.66 -32.62
C TRP A 136 18.83 -1.36 -32.60
N ARG A 137 18.03 -2.33 -33.04
CA ARG A 137 16.57 -2.28 -32.88
C ARG A 137 16.19 -2.79 -31.49
N VAL A 138 15.69 -1.89 -30.64
CA VAL A 138 15.25 -2.23 -29.27
C VAL A 138 13.74 -2.42 -29.23
N GLY A 139 13.29 -3.60 -28.78
CA GLY A 139 11.88 -3.88 -28.54
C GLY A 139 11.41 -3.30 -27.21
N VAL A 140 10.22 -2.70 -27.17
CA VAL A 140 9.61 -2.13 -25.97
C VAL A 140 8.19 -2.64 -25.75
N THR A 141 7.73 -2.63 -24.50
CA THR A 141 6.34 -2.87 -24.15
C THR A 141 5.55 -1.59 -24.36
N ARG A 142 4.52 -1.65 -25.21
CA ARG A 142 3.68 -0.50 -25.53
C ARG A 142 3.05 0.09 -24.25
N GLY A 143 3.18 1.39 -24.08
CA GLY A 143 2.64 2.13 -22.93
C GLY A 143 3.48 2.04 -21.65
N ASN A 144 4.62 1.35 -21.68
CA ASN A 144 5.52 1.27 -20.55
C ASN A 144 6.57 2.39 -20.60
N PHE A 145 6.78 3.07 -19.47
CA PHE A 145 7.86 4.03 -19.32
C PHE A 145 9.06 3.36 -18.65
N TYR A 146 10.24 3.47 -19.27
CA TYR A 146 11.47 2.87 -18.77
C TYR A 146 12.34 3.89 -18.02
N SER A 147 12.70 4.97 -18.71
CA SER A 147 13.42 6.13 -18.15
C SER A 147 13.39 7.28 -19.16
N GLN A 148 13.59 8.51 -18.69
CA GLN A 148 13.69 9.67 -19.59
C GLN A 148 14.87 9.55 -20.57
N PRO A 149 16.11 9.22 -20.12
CA PRO A 149 17.23 9.09 -21.05
C PRO A 149 17.02 8.02 -22.14
N PHE A 150 16.27 6.96 -21.86
CA PHE A 150 15.93 5.96 -22.86
C PHE A 150 14.84 6.44 -23.83
N ALA A 151 13.86 7.20 -23.34
CA ALA A 151 12.84 7.81 -24.19
C ALA A 151 13.45 8.83 -25.17
N ASP A 152 14.44 9.61 -24.72
CA ASP A 152 15.14 10.62 -25.53
C ASP A 152 15.91 10.00 -26.71
N LEU A 153 16.25 8.71 -26.67
CA LEU A 153 16.90 7.99 -27.78
C LEU A 153 15.94 7.54 -28.88
N GLN A 154 14.64 7.54 -28.61
CA GLN A 154 13.60 7.06 -29.53
C GLN A 154 12.90 8.19 -30.28
N ALA A 155 13.21 9.44 -29.94
CA ALA A 155 12.72 10.65 -30.59
C ALA A 155 13.48 10.93 -31.90
#